data_AF-A0A369WMQ8-F1
#
_entry.id   AF-A0A369WMQ8-F1
#
_cell.length_a   1.000
_cell.length_b   1.000
_cell.length_c   1.000
_cell.angle_alpha   90.00
_cell.angle_beta   90.00
_cell.angle_gamma   90.00
#
_symmetry.space_group_name_H-M   'P 1'
#
loop_
_entity.id
_entity.type
_entity.pdbx_description
1 polymer ?
#
loop_
_entity_poly.entity_id
_entity_poly.type
_entity_poly.pdbx_seq_one_letter_code
_entity_poly.pdbx_strand_id
1 'polypeptide(L)'
;MRALPLSATTATLAALLLTLSSGPAQAHFFAEAHDCEAPEKPLEFITELDQQEFQQLVDAYRGCLQSFVDKQNAAMEKHRSAGQRAADSWDRYQQQVLGINPADETAEPSTTQ
;
A
#
# COMPACT_ATOMS: atom_id res chain seq x y z
N MET A 1 -48.89 -28.91 13.25
CA MET A 1 -47.77 -28.11 13.78
C MET A 1 -46.50 -28.63 13.12
N ARG A 2 -45.86 -27.86 12.22
CA ARG A 2 -44.62 -28.26 11.54
C ARG A 2 -43.43 -27.70 12.32
N ALA A 3 -42.59 -28.57 12.85
CA ALA A 3 -41.32 -28.20 13.46
C ALA A 3 -40.33 -27.82 12.35
N LEU A 4 -39.81 -26.58 12.40
CA LEU A 4 -38.70 -26.16 11.54
C LEU A 4 -37.40 -26.80 12.07
N PRO A 5 -36.50 -27.29 11.20
CA PRO A 5 -35.25 -27.91 11.64
C PRO A 5 -34.33 -26.86 12.26
N LEU A 6 -34.08 -27.01 13.56
CA LEU A 6 -33.24 -26.15 14.43
C LEU A 6 -31.78 -25.98 13.92
N SER A 7 -31.37 -26.79 12.94
CA SER A 7 -30.02 -26.83 12.37
C SER A 7 -29.77 -25.78 11.27
N ALA A 8 -30.83 -25.31 10.59
CA ALA A 8 -30.70 -24.29 9.54
C ALA A 8 -30.50 -22.88 10.12
N THR A 9 -31.07 -22.61 11.30
CA THR A 9 -31.04 -21.28 11.94
C THR A 9 -29.67 -20.91 12.51
N THR A 10 -28.91 -21.89 13.02
CA THR A 10 -27.57 -21.66 13.57
C THR A 10 -26.54 -21.33 12.50
N ALA A 11 -26.62 -21.98 11.34
CA ALA A 11 -25.74 -21.71 10.20
C ALA A 11 -25.92 -20.27 9.66
N THR A 12 -27.17 -19.78 9.57
CA THR A 12 -27.44 -18.38 9.19
C THR A 12 -26.95 -17.36 10.20
N LEU A 13 -27.05 -17.65 11.51
CA LEU A 13 -26.52 -16.73 12.53
C LEU A 13 -25.00 -16.62 12.47
N ALA A 14 -24.31 -17.75 12.30
CA ALA A 14 -22.85 -17.79 12.19
C ALA A 14 -22.37 -17.01 10.94
N ALA A 15 -23.06 -17.15 9.81
CA ALA A 15 -22.76 -16.40 8.59
C ALA A 15 -22.98 -14.88 8.79
N LEU A 16 -24.03 -14.48 9.50
CA LEU A 16 -24.30 -13.07 9.79
C LEU A 16 -23.22 -12.46 10.68
N LEU A 17 -22.77 -13.17 11.71
CA LEU A 17 -21.70 -12.74 12.62
C LEU A 17 -20.34 -12.54 11.92
N LEU A 18 -20.04 -13.31 10.87
CA LEU A 18 -18.81 -13.16 10.07
C LEU A 18 -18.83 -11.90 9.17
N THR A 19 -20.00 -11.41 8.78
CA THR A 19 -20.11 -10.20 7.95
C THR A 19 -19.94 -8.90 8.75
N LEU A 20 -20.23 -8.90 10.05
CA LEU A 20 -20.11 -7.72 10.91
C LEU A 20 -18.69 -7.40 11.37
N SER A 21 -17.74 -8.34 11.25
CA SER A 21 -16.33 -8.13 11.63
C SER A 21 -15.47 -7.51 10.54
N SER A 22 -16.01 -7.34 9.33
CA SER A 22 -15.31 -6.70 8.21
C SER A 22 -15.41 -5.18 8.33
N GLY A 23 -14.61 -4.59 9.22
CA GLY A 23 -14.46 -3.14 9.29
C GLY A 23 -14.03 -2.57 7.93
N PRO A 24 -14.41 -1.33 7.59
CA PRO A 24 -13.99 -0.72 6.33
C PRO A 24 -12.46 -0.68 6.28
N ALA A 25 -11.88 -1.42 5.33
CA ALA A 25 -10.49 -1.27 4.99
C ALA A 25 -10.32 0.16 4.44
N GLN A 26 -9.81 1.06 5.28
CA GLN A 26 -9.45 2.42 4.90
C GLN A 26 -8.21 2.32 4.00
N ALA A 27 -8.41 2.03 2.71
CA ALA A 27 -7.45 2.47 1.72
C ALA A 27 -7.57 4.01 1.70
N HIS A 28 -6.56 4.71 2.21
CA HIS A 28 -6.54 6.16 2.21
C HIS A 28 -6.76 6.64 0.77
N PHE A 29 -7.90 7.28 0.50
CA PHE A 29 -8.26 7.78 -0.83
C PHE A 29 -7.33 8.94 -1.27
N PHE A 30 -6.68 9.58 -0.30
CA PHE A 30 -5.77 10.70 -0.52
C PHE A 30 -4.33 10.25 -0.30
N ALA A 31 -3.43 10.74 -1.15
CA ALA A 31 -2.00 10.63 -0.91
C ALA A 31 -1.67 11.35 0.41
N GLU A 32 -0.89 10.69 1.27
CA GLU A 32 -0.36 11.30 2.48
C GLU A 32 0.44 12.56 2.12
N ALA A 33 0.24 13.65 2.86
CA ALA A 33 1.03 14.86 2.74
C ALA A 33 2.04 14.93 3.88
N HIS A 34 3.12 15.69 3.68
CA HIS A 34 4.06 15.98 4.76
C HIS A 34 3.64 17.23 5.54
N ASP A 35 3.96 17.24 6.84
CA ASP A 35 3.75 18.41 7.70
C ASP A 35 5.04 19.25 7.87
N CYS A 36 5.97 19.16 6.91
CA CYS A 36 7.23 19.90 6.96
C CYS A 36 7.01 21.40 6.71
N GLU A 37 7.54 22.24 7.60
CA GLU A 37 7.41 23.70 7.53
C GLU A 37 8.63 24.32 6.84
N ALA A 38 8.38 25.02 5.74
CA ALA A 38 9.42 25.71 5.00
C ALA A 38 9.84 26.98 5.77
N PRO A 39 11.15 27.20 6.00
CA PRO A 39 11.60 28.39 6.70
C PRO A 39 11.44 29.63 5.82
N GLU A 40 10.98 30.72 6.42
CA GLU A 40 10.90 32.02 5.75
C GLU A 40 12.30 32.64 5.66
N LYS A 41 12.70 33.02 4.44
CA LYS A 41 13.99 33.68 4.23
C LYS A 41 13.88 35.16 4.61
N PRO A 42 14.76 35.68 5.49
CA PRO A 42 14.84 37.11 5.74
C PRO A 42 15.18 37.91 4.48
N LEU A 43 14.72 39.17 4.41
CA LEU A 43 15.07 40.08 3.31
C LEU A 43 16.59 40.28 3.22
N GLU A 44 17.24 40.44 4.38
CA GLU A 44 18.68 40.56 4.55
C GLU A 44 19.10 39.84 5.85
N PHE A 45 20.32 39.32 5.87
CA PHE A 45 20.94 38.81 7.11
C PHE A 45 21.75 39.93 7.74
N ILE A 46 21.45 40.28 8.99
CA ILE A 46 22.12 41.38 9.69
C ILE A 46 23.45 40.90 10.28
N THR A 47 23.49 39.64 10.71
CA THR A 47 24.68 39.02 11.30
C THR A 47 25.00 37.66 10.68
N GLU A 48 26.25 37.20 10.86
CA GLU A 48 26.63 35.82 10.51
C GLU A 48 25.86 34.79 11.33
N LEU A 49 25.45 35.13 12.56
CA LEU A 49 24.64 34.25 13.40
C LEU A 49 23.26 34.03 12.77
N ASP A 50 22.62 35.10 12.26
CA ASP A 50 21.31 35.00 11.59
C ASP A 50 21.38 34.07 10.37
N GLN A 51 22.49 34.13 9.62
CA GLN A 51 22.71 33.25 8.48
C GLN A 51 22.87 31.79 8.91
N GLN A 52 23.61 31.54 9.99
CA GLN A 52 23.81 30.19 10.53
C GLN A 52 22.50 29.60 11.06
N GLU A 53 21.71 30.39 11.78
CA GLU A 53 20.39 29.98 12.28
C GLU A 53 19.44 29.64 11.12
N PHE A 54 19.38 30.49 10.09
CA PHE A 54 18.58 30.20 8.90
C PHE A 54 19.04 28.91 8.20
N GLN A 55 20.36 28.68 8.10
CA GLN A 55 20.89 27.45 7.52
C GLN A 55 20.47 26.20 8.32
N GLN A 56 20.44 26.28 9.65
CA GLN A 56 19.94 25.18 10.49
C GLN A 56 18.45 24.90 10.25
N LEU A 57 17.62 25.93 10.06
CA LEU A 57 16.22 25.76 9.70
C LEU A 57 16.05 25.09 8.33
N VAL A 58 16.86 25.48 7.34
CA VAL A 58 16.88 24.85 6.02
C VAL A 58 17.28 23.37 6.12
N ASP A 59 18.29 23.05 6.92
CA ASP A 59 18.74 21.68 7.12
C ASP A 59 17.67 20.83 7.82
N ALA A 60 16.96 21.40 8.81
CA ALA A 60 15.83 20.75 9.46
C ALA A 60 14.67 20.46 8.49
N TYR A 61 14.29 21.45 7.67
CA TYR A 61 13.24 21.30 6.66
C TYR A 61 13.59 20.22 5.63
N ARG A 62 14.83 20.24 5.10
CA ARG A 62 15.33 19.19 4.20
C ARG A 62 15.29 17.82 4.85
N GLY A 63 15.73 17.71 6.10
CA GLY A 63 15.68 16.45 6.85
C GLY A 63 14.27 15.90 7.01
N CYS A 64 13.30 16.78 7.29
CA CYS A 64 11.89 16.41 7.35
C CYS A 64 11.37 15.84 6.02
N LEU A 65 11.65 16.54 4.91
CA LEU A 65 11.23 16.09 3.57
C LEU A 65 11.87 14.75 3.21
N GLN A 66 13.16 14.57 3.49
CA GLN A 66 13.85 13.31 3.22
C GLN A 66 13.21 12.15 4.00
N SER A 67 12.92 12.36 5.29
CA SER A 67 12.24 11.36 6.13
C SER A 67 10.87 10.97 5.58
N PHE A 68 10.10 11.94 5.07
CA PHE A 68 8.83 11.67 4.41
C PHE A 68 9.02 10.82 3.14
N VAL A 69 9.93 11.21 2.25
CA VAL A 69 10.23 10.45 1.02
C VAL A 69 10.67 9.03 1.33
N ASP A 70 11.53 8.83 2.32
CA ASP A 70 12.02 7.51 2.72
C ASP A 70 10.88 6.61 3.22
N LYS A 71 9.94 7.17 4.00
CA LYS A 71 8.74 6.44 4.44
C LYS A 71 7.87 6.02 3.25
N GLN A 72 7.64 6.93 2.30
CA GLN A 72 6.85 6.61 1.11
C GLN A 72 7.52 5.52 0.25
N ASN A 73 8.84 5.59 0.05
CA ASN A 73 9.59 4.57 -0.65
C ASN A 73 9.51 3.20 0.04
N ALA A 74 9.63 3.17 1.37
CA ALA A 74 9.48 1.94 2.14
C ALA A 74 8.06 1.36 2.04
N ALA A 75 7.02 2.21 2.02
CA ALA A 75 5.65 1.77 1.81
C ALA A 75 5.44 1.19 0.39
N MET A 76 5.96 1.87 -0.64
CA MET A 76 5.91 1.39 -2.03
C MET A 76 6.57 0.01 -2.16
N GLU A 77 7.71 -0.21 -1.52
CA GLU A 77 8.39 -1.51 -1.57
C GLU A 77 7.54 -2.62 -0.91
N LYS A 78 6.87 -2.32 0.21
CA LYS A 78 5.93 -3.27 0.84
C LYS A 78 4.77 -3.63 -0.09
N HIS A 79 4.19 -2.64 -0.78
CA HIS A 79 3.14 -2.85 -1.76
C HIS A 79 3.62 -3.66 -2.97
N ARG A 80 4.79 -3.34 -3.51
CA ARG A 80 5.42 -4.09 -4.60
C ARG A 80 5.64 -5.56 -4.21
N SER A 81 6.17 -5.79 -3.02
CA SER A 81 6.39 -7.12 -2.45
C SER A 81 5.08 -7.89 -2.26
N ALA A 82 4.00 -7.22 -1.84
CA ALA A 82 2.67 -7.82 -1.74
C ALA A 82 2.11 -8.22 -3.12
N GLY A 83 2.25 -7.34 -4.12
CA GLY A 83 1.88 -7.63 -5.50
C GLY A 83 2.65 -8.83 -6.06
N GLN A 84 3.96 -8.89 -5.84
CA GLN A 84 4.78 -10.03 -6.26
C GLN A 84 4.31 -11.34 -5.62
N ARG A 85 4.05 -11.35 -4.30
CA ARG A 85 3.52 -12.54 -3.63
C ARG A 85 2.18 -12.99 -4.18
N ALA A 86 1.32 -12.05 -4.57
CA ALA A 86 0.03 -12.36 -5.20
C ALA A 86 0.25 -12.99 -6.59
N ALA A 87 1.13 -12.41 -7.41
CA ALA A 87 1.54 -12.97 -8.69
C ALA A 87 2.11 -14.39 -8.54
N ASP A 88 3.08 -14.59 -7.65
CA ASP A 88 3.67 -15.92 -7.40
C ASP A 88 2.60 -16.94 -6.93
N SER A 89 1.59 -16.48 -6.20
CA SER A 89 0.48 -17.34 -5.75
C SER A 89 -0.42 -17.75 -6.89
N TRP A 90 -0.67 -16.84 -7.84
CA TRP A 90 -1.39 -17.14 -9.07
C TRP A 90 -0.60 -18.14 -9.93
N ASP A 91 0.69 -17.91 -10.12
CA ASP A 91 1.55 -18.81 -10.91
C ASP A 91 1.53 -20.24 -10.35
N ARG A 92 1.62 -20.39 -9.02
CA ARG A 92 1.49 -21.70 -8.36
C ARG A 92 0.13 -22.33 -8.60
N TYR A 93 -0.95 -21.55 -8.55
CA TYR A 93 -2.31 -22.05 -8.80
C TYR A 93 -2.46 -22.55 -10.25
N GLN A 94 -1.98 -21.79 -11.23
CA GLN A 94 -1.97 -22.20 -12.63
C GLN A 94 -1.28 -23.55 -12.81
N GLN A 95 -0.08 -23.71 -12.24
CA GLN A 95 0.69 -24.93 -12.39
C GLN A 95 0.06 -26.13 -11.66
N GLN A 96 -0.35 -25.94 -10.40
CA GLN A 96 -0.76 -27.05 -9.54
C GLN A 96 -2.23 -27.45 -9.73
N VAL A 97 -3.10 -26.49 -10.03
CA VAL A 97 -4.55 -26.71 -10.09
C VAL A 97 -5.04 -26.74 -11.52
N LEU A 98 -4.59 -25.79 -12.35
CA LEU A 98 -5.03 -25.71 -13.74
C LEU A 98 -4.18 -26.58 -14.68
N GLY A 99 -2.98 -26.99 -14.25
CA GLY A 99 -2.04 -27.73 -15.09
C GLY A 99 -1.46 -26.89 -16.23
N ILE A 100 -1.48 -25.55 -16.10
CA ILE A 100 -0.94 -24.60 -17.07
C ILE A 100 0.46 -24.21 -16.62
N ASN A 101 1.46 -24.35 -17.48
CA ASN A 101 2.78 -23.79 -17.25
C ASN A 101 2.83 -22.37 -17.85
N PRO A 102 3.07 -21.32 -17.04
CA PRO A 102 3.13 -19.94 -17.56
C PRO A 102 4.20 -19.74 -18.65
N ALA A 103 5.23 -20.60 -18.69
CA ALA A 103 6.23 -20.58 -19.76
C ALA A 103 5.63 -20.90 -21.15
N ASP A 104 4.56 -21.69 -21.20
CA ASP A 104 3.90 -22.10 -22.45
C ASP A 104 3.01 -20.98 -23.03
N GLU A 105 2.58 -20.01 -22.22
CA GLU A 105 1.80 -18.84 -22.67
C GLU A 105 2.68 -17.76 -23.33
N THR A 106 4.00 -17.75 -23.09
CA THR A 106 4.94 -16.82 -23.75
C THR A 106 5.36 -17.27 -25.14
N ALA A 107 4.96 -18.46 -25.59
CA ALA A 107 5.06 -18.87 -26.98
C ALA A 107 3.93 -18.20 -27.77
N GLU A 108 4.15 -16.96 -28.22
CA GLU A 108 3.27 -16.37 -29.24
C GLU A 108 3.13 -17.36 -30.40
N PRO A 109 1.91 -17.62 -30.90
CA PRO A 109 1.75 -18.33 -32.16
C PRO A 109 2.44 -17.49 -33.23
N SER A 110 3.53 -18.03 -33.77
CA SER A 110 4.19 -17.52 -34.97
C SER A 110 3.11 -17.21 -36.00
N THR A 111 2.87 -15.93 -36.24
CA THR A 111 2.04 -15.47 -37.34
C THR A 111 2.74 -15.88 -38.62
N THR A 112 2.26 -16.97 -39.21
CA THR A 112 2.68 -17.44 -40.53
C THR A 112 2.43 -16.31 -41.53
N GLN A 113 3.52 -15.77 -42.09
CA GLN A 113 3.51 -15.04 -43.36
C GLN A 113 3.43 -16.03 -44.52
#